data_AF-A0A2V3WBS7-F1
#
_entry.id   AF-A0A2V3WBS7-F1
#
_cell.length_a   1.000
_cell.length_b   1.000
_cell.length_c   1.000
_cell.angle_alpha   90.00
_cell.angle_beta   90.00
_cell.angle_gamma   90.00
#
_symmetry.space_group_name_H-M   'P 1'
#
loop_
_entity.id
_entity.type
_entity.pdbx_description
1 polymer ?
#
loop_
_entity_poly.entity_id
_entity_poly.type
_entity_poly.pdbx_seq_one_letter_code
_entity_poly.pdbx_strand_id
1 'polypeptide(L)'
;MTMFDKVLYFTIFAGILLGLTVYIIDNTAGNIPESEEFTPESFDWQHNGKGGEYIVKLIQGEIEEEIKGEVLTDENCEKDEEGLSRCNQKVLLENGDEIEFIMPHNMMKHRCLSPGETIEIDPYTEDGYVKTII
;
A
#
# COMPACT_ATOMS: atom_id res chain seq x y z
N MET A 1 -18.57 -37.53 31.17
CA MET A 1 -19.29 -36.53 30.35
C MET A 1 -18.69 -36.61 28.95
N THR A 2 -19.56 -36.80 27.95
CA THR A 2 -19.44 -36.81 26.46
C THR A 2 -18.21 -36.06 25.86
N MET A 3 -17.65 -36.33 24.66
CA MET A 3 -18.11 -36.89 23.38
C MET A 3 -16.83 -37.07 22.49
N PHE A 4 -16.57 -38.20 21.80
CA PHE A 4 -16.69 -38.41 20.32
C PHE A 4 -16.51 -37.12 19.47
N ASP A 5 -15.69 -36.96 18.41
CA ASP A 5 -15.09 -37.84 17.37
C ASP A 5 -13.83 -37.14 16.77
N LYS A 6 -12.67 -37.80 16.57
CA LYS A 6 -12.15 -38.41 15.31
C LYS A 6 -12.47 -37.56 14.06
N VAL A 7 -11.47 -37.08 13.30
CA VAL A 7 -10.90 -37.84 12.17
C VAL A 7 -9.39 -37.61 12.00
N LEU A 8 -8.68 -38.73 12.05
CA LEU A 8 -7.30 -38.99 11.65
C LEU A 8 -7.36 -39.56 10.22
N TYR A 9 -6.51 -39.09 9.30
CA TYR A 9 -6.19 -39.85 8.08
C TYR A 9 -4.67 -40.07 7.99
N PHE A 10 -4.29 -41.32 8.24
CA PHE A 10 -3.02 -41.91 7.85
C PHE A 10 -3.18 -42.52 6.45
N THR A 11 -2.17 -42.41 5.60
CA THR A 11 -1.52 -43.61 5.06
C THR A 11 -0.15 -43.27 4.50
N ILE A 12 0.79 -44.12 4.90
CA ILE A 12 2.22 -44.06 4.67
C ILE A 12 2.51 -44.53 3.24
N PHE A 13 3.20 -43.73 2.45
CA PHE A 13 4.04 -44.24 1.36
C PHE A 13 5.43 -43.63 1.48
N ALA A 14 6.42 -44.52 1.60
CA ALA A 14 7.83 -44.21 1.65
C ALA A 14 8.30 -43.68 0.28
N GLY A 15 8.89 -42.48 0.28
CA GLY A 15 9.49 -41.84 -0.87
C GLY A 15 10.23 -40.60 -0.40
N ILE A 16 11.53 -40.75 -0.16
CA ILE A 16 12.45 -39.72 0.33
C ILE A 16 12.62 -38.61 -0.73
N LEU A 17 12.84 -37.38 -0.23
CA LEU A 17 13.31 -36.16 -0.92
C LEU A 17 12.24 -35.29 -1.63
N LEU A 18 11.36 -34.68 -0.82
CA LEU A 18 10.85 -33.34 -1.11
C LEU A 18 11.49 -32.38 -0.12
N GLY A 19 12.42 -31.55 -0.62
CA GLY A 19 12.87 -30.37 0.09
C GLY A 19 11.65 -29.51 0.35
N LEU A 20 11.10 -29.60 1.55
CA LEU A 20 10.20 -28.59 2.08
C LEU A 20 11.05 -27.36 2.32
N THR A 21 11.25 -26.58 1.27
CA THR A 21 11.46 -25.14 1.44
C THR A 21 10.24 -24.66 2.19
N VAL A 22 10.39 -24.51 3.51
CA VAL A 22 9.47 -23.72 4.31
C VAL A 22 9.59 -22.31 3.73
N TYR A 23 8.65 -21.96 2.85
CA TYR A 23 8.48 -20.59 2.43
C TYR A 23 7.91 -19.89 3.66
N ILE A 24 8.80 -19.30 4.47
CA ILE A 24 8.38 -18.35 5.49
C ILE A 24 7.82 -17.17 4.71
N ILE A 25 6.49 -17.12 4.58
CA ILE A 25 5.81 -15.89 4.19
C ILE A 25 6.03 -14.97 5.38
N ASP A 26 6.99 -14.06 5.25
CA ASP A 26 7.20 -12.99 6.22
C ASP A 26 6.00 -12.04 6.12
N ASN A 27 4.96 -12.33 6.90
CA ASN A 27 3.70 -11.57 6.92
C ASN A 27 3.78 -10.31 7.81
N THR A 28 4.99 -9.92 8.23
CA THR A 28 5.17 -8.88 9.26
C THR A 28 5.75 -7.57 8.75
N ALA A 29 6.06 -7.46 7.46
CA ALA A 29 6.46 -6.19 6.84
C ALA A 29 5.50 -5.90 5.68
N GLY A 30 4.60 -4.93 5.84
CA GLY A 30 3.68 -4.55 4.77
C GLY A 30 2.31 -4.01 5.13
N ASN A 31 2.00 -3.82 6.41
CA ASN A 31 0.81 -3.07 6.81
C ASN A 31 1.22 -1.61 7.01
N ILE A 32 0.41 -0.68 6.50
CA ILE A 32 0.52 0.74 6.87
C ILE A 32 0.36 0.81 8.40
N PRO A 33 1.29 1.45 9.13
CA PRO A 33 1.20 1.55 10.58
C PRO A 33 -0.02 2.38 11.00
N GLU A 34 -0.41 2.31 12.27
CA GLU A 34 -1.35 3.28 12.82
C GLU A 34 -0.75 4.69 12.74
N SER A 35 -1.58 5.72 12.55
CA SER A 35 -1.10 7.09 12.32
C SER A 35 -0.27 7.64 13.48
N GLU A 36 -0.54 7.22 14.70
CA GLU A 36 0.23 7.59 15.90
C GLU A 36 1.66 7.04 15.90
N GLU A 37 1.90 5.94 15.18
CA GLU A 37 3.21 5.28 15.07
C GLU A 37 3.96 5.67 13.79
N PHE A 38 3.31 6.39 12.88
CA PHE A 38 3.89 6.80 11.62
C PHE A 38 4.91 7.93 11.81
N THR A 39 6.13 7.69 11.30
CA THR A 39 7.08 8.78 11.03
C THR A 39 7.66 8.60 9.63
N PRO A 40 7.75 9.66 8.81
CA PRO A 40 8.29 9.56 7.46
C PRO A 40 9.72 9.02 7.41
N GLU A 41 10.51 9.27 8.45
CA GLU A 41 11.91 8.85 8.54
C GLU A 41 12.08 7.36 8.81
N SER A 42 11.12 6.72 9.50
CA SER A 42 11.15 5.29 9.81
C SER A 42 10.27 4.44 8.89
N PHE A 43 9.42 5.08 8.07
CA PHE A 43 8.50 4.39 7.19
C PHE A 43 9.22 3.67 6.03
N ASP A 44 8.76 2.46 5.72
CA ASP A 44 9.33 1.63 4.65
C ASP A 44 8.80 2.03 3.27
N TRP A 45 9.35 3.11 2.73
CA TRP A 45 9.01 3.61 1.39
C TRP A 45 9.25 2.60 0.27
N GLN A 46 10.08 1.57 0.50
CA GLN A 46 10.38 0.53 -0.48
C GLN A 46 9.24 -0.48 -0.67
N HIS A 47 8.23 -0.46 0.21
CA HIS A 47 7.02 -1.29 0.12
C HIS A 47 5.73 -0.47 0.17
N ASN A 48 5.81 0.86 0.07
CA ASN A 48 4.65 1.72 -0.10
C ASN A 48 3.96 1.40 -1.43
N GLY A 49 2.67 1.04 -1.37
CA GLY A 49 1.92 0.47 -2.51
C GLY A 49 1.62 -1.02 -2.40
N LYS A 50 2.10 -1.70 -1.34
CA LYS A 50 1.73 -3.09 -1.07
C LYS A 50 0.24 -3.18 -0.78
N GLY A 51 -0.44 -4.12 -1.46
CA GLY A 51 -1.90 -4.27 -1.33
C GLY A 51 -2.71 -3.19 -2.05
N GLY A 52 -2.08 -2.29 -2.82
CA GLY A 52 -2.78 -1.18 -3.45
C GLY A 52 -2.95 0.04 -2.54
N GLU A 53 -2.36 0.02 -1.35
CA GLU A 53 -2.43 1.12 -0.39
C GLU A 53 -1.11 1.91 -0.38
N TYR A 54 -1.22 3.23 -0.45
CA TYR A 54 -0.06 4.13 -0.44
C TYR A 54 -0.25 5.23 0.60
N ILE A 55 0.78 5.50 1.40
CA ILE A 55 0.91 6.76 2.12
C ILE A 55 1.53 7.80 1.19
N VAL A 56 0.87 8.94 1.06
CA VAL A 56 1.30 10.04 0.19
C VAL A 56 1.31 11.34 0.97
N LYS A 57 2.07 12.34 0.49
CA LYS A 57 2.17 13.65 1.13
C LYS A 57 1.41 14.68 0.32
N LEU A 58 0.36 15.27 0.89
CA LEU A 58 -0.30 16.43 0.30
C LEU A 58 0.69 17.59 0.21
N ILE A 59 0.72 18.24 -0.95
CA ILE A 59 1.46 19.48 -1.19
C ILE A 59 0.52 20.64 -1.54
N GLN A 60 -0.73 20.34 -1.90
CA GLN A 60 -1.81 21.31 -2.09
C GLN A 60 -3.17 20.68 -1.78
N GLY A 61 -4.07 21.46 -1.19
CA GLY A 61 -5.41 21.03 -0.81
C GLY A 61 -5.47 20.39 0.58
N GLU A 62 -6.66 19.92 0.95
CA GLU A 62 -6.95 19.34 2.26
C GLU A 62 -7.93 18.17 2.08
N ILE A 63 -7.80 17.17 2.95
CA ILE A 63 -8.70 16.00 3.01
C ILE A 63 -9.18 15.91 4.45
N GLU A 64 -10.44 16.29 4.68
CA GLU A 64 -11.04 16.29 6.02
C GLU A 64 -11.73 14.96 6.35
N GLU A 65 -12.22 14.26 5.32
CA GLU A 65 -12.91 12.97 5.43
C GLU A 65 -12.57 12.06 4.25
N GLU A 66 -12.91 10.77 4.36
CA GLU A 66 -12.76 9.80 3.26
C GLU A 66 -13.50 10.30 2.02
N ILE A 67 -12.80 10.36 0.90
CA ILE A 67 -13.34 10.90 -0.35
C ILE A 67 -12.74 10.22 -1.57
N LYS A 68 -13.52 10.12 -2.65
CA LYS A 68 -13.04 9.61 -3.95
C LYS A 68 -12.50 10.73 -4.82
N GLY A 69 -11.53 10.39 -5.66
CA GLY A 69 -11.03 11.29 -6.68
C GLY A 69 -10.56 10.59 -7.94
N GLU A 70 -10.53 11.33 -9.04
CA GLU A 70 -9.98 10.92 -10.33
C GLU A 70 -8.58 11.51 -10.50
N VAL A 71 -7.60 10.64 -10.78
CA VAL A 71 -6.23 11.05 -11.06
C VAL A 71 -6.20 11.80 -12.39
N LEU A 72 -5.72 13.04 -12.38
CA LEU A 72 -5.64 13.89 -13.57
C LEU A 72 -4.28 13.77 -14.26
N THR A 73 -3.18 13.65 -13.49
CA THR A 73 -1.81 13.66 -14.02
C THR A 73 -0.87 12.82 -13.18
N ASP A 74 0.15 12.24 -13.82
CA ASP A 74 1.27 11.54 -13.21
C ASP A 74 2.64 12.13 -13.63
N GLU A 75 3.07 13.19 -12.95
CA GLU A 75 4.27 13.94 -13.34
C GLU A 75 5.48 13.64 -12.47
N ASN A 76 6.68 13.99 -12.93
CA ASN A 76 7.94 13.89 -12.17
C ASN A 76 8.25 12.48 -11.62
N CYS A 77 7.86 11.45 -12.36
CA CYS A 77 7.95 10.06 -11.94
C CYS A 77 9.34 9.40 -12.08
N GLU A 78 10.41 10.17 -12.30
CA GLU A 78 11.73 9.57 -12.40
C GLU A 78 12.12 8.88 -11.09
N LYS A 79 12.53 7.61 -11.18
CA LYS A 79 12.98 6.82 -10.04
C LYS A 79 14.47 7.01 -9.81
N ASP A 80 14.89 6.98 -8.55
CA ASP A 80 16.31 6.94 -8.19
C ASP A 80 16.95 5.56 -8.46
N GLU A 81 18.24 5.43 -8.14
CA GLU A 81 19.02 4.21 -8.36
C GLU A 81 18.48 2.98 -7.60
N GLU A 82 17.76 3.21 -6.49
CA GLU A 82 17.11 2.15 -5.70
C GLU A 82 15.70 1.82 -6.22
N GLY A 83 15.24 2.58 -7.22
CA GLY A 83 13.95 2.41 -7.87
C GLY A 83 12.82 3.18 -7.20
N LEU A 84 13.11 4.04 -6.22
CA LEU A 84 12.11 4.87 -5.55
C LEU A 84 11.82 6.12 -6.37
N SER A 85 10.56 6.30 -6.74
CA SER A 85 10.04 7.49 -7.40
C SER A 85 9.29 8.37 -6.42
N ARG A 86 9.08 9.64 -6.77
CA ARG A 86 8.33 10.66 -6.01
C ARG A 86 7.38 11.39 -6.96
N CYS A 87 6.58 10.64 -7.69
CA CYS A 87 5.62 11.18 -8.65
C CYS A 87 4.72 12.24 -8.01
N ASN A 88 4.50 13.33 -8.72
CA ASN A 88 3.48 14.31 -8.40
C ASN A 88 2.17 13.87 -9.05
N GLN A 89 1.10 13.84 -8.26
CA GLN A 89 -0.23 13.53 -8.72
C GLN A 89 -1.12 14.74 -8.52
N LYS A 90 -1.95 15.03 -9.51
CA LYS A 90 -3.11 15.92 -9.36
C LYS A 90 -4.35 15.06 -9.37
N VAL A 91 -5.29 15.35 -8.48
CA VAL A 91 -6.53 14.57 -8.36
C VAL A 91 -7.71 15.52 -8.26
N LEU A 92 -8.74 15.27 -9.07
CA LEU A 92 -10.04 15.91 -8.96
C LEU A 92 -10.90 15.10 -8.00
N LEU A 93 -11.23 15.68 -6.86
CA LEU A 93 -12.10 15.07 -5.86
C LEU A 93 -13.56 15.11 -6.31
N GLU A 94 -14.38 14.20 -5.80
CA GLU A 94 -15.82 14.13 -6.13
C GLU A 94 -16.62 15.37 -5.69
N ASN A 95 -16.11 16.12 -4.71
CA ASN A 95 -16.67 17.40 -4.28
C ASN A 95 -16.33 18.56 -5.24
N GLY A 96 -15.49 18.32 -6.25
CA GLY A 96 -15.06 19.29 -7.25
C GLY A 96 -13.75 20.02 -6.95
N ASP A 97 -13.14 19.77 -5.79
CA ASP A 97 -11.84 20.34 -5.43
C ASP A 97 -10.68 19.60 -6.12
N GLU A 98 -9.57 20.31 -6.34
CA GLU A 98 -8.33 19.71 -6.84
C GLU A 98 -7.29 19.67 -5.72
N ILE A 99 -6.68 18.50 -5.54
CA ILE A 99 -5.56 18.30 -4.64
C ILE A 99 -4.30 17.93 -5.42
N GLU A 100 -3.15 18.14 -4.79
CA GLU A 100 -1.87 17.64 -5.29
C GLU A 100 -1.11 16.91 -4.18
N PHE A 101 -0.54 15.75 -4.50
CA PHE A 101 0.32 15.00 -3.58
C PHE A 101 1.56 14.43 -4.26
N ILE A 102 2.58 14.17 -3.44
CA ILE A 102 3.75 13.40 -3.81
C ILE A 102 3.51 11.96 -3.37
N MET A 103 3.70 11.00 -4.29
CA MET A 103 3.54 9.57 -4.04
C MET A 103 4.89 8.83 -4.10
N PRO A 104 5.61 8.71 -2.96
CA PRO A 104 6.83 7.93 -2.93
C PRO A 104 6.53 6.45 -3.08
N HIS A 105 7.06 5.78 -4.09
CA HIS A 105 6.89 4.32 -4.24
C HIS A 105 8.01 3.71 -5.07
N ASN A 106 8.34 2.45 -4.79
CA ASN A 106 9.31 1.73 -5.61
C ASN A 106 8.65 1.29 -6.92
N MET A 107 8.99 1.95 -8.03
CA MET A 107 8.43 1.68 -9.37
C MET A 107 8.76 0.30 -9.94
N MET A 108 9.70 -0.43 -9.32
CA MET A 108 10.02 -1.81 -9.71
C MET A 108 9.09 -2.83 -9.02
N LYS A 109 8.37 -2.41 -7.98
CA LYS A 109 7.48 -3.26 -7.18
C LYS A 109 6.02 -2.82 -7.25
N HIS A 110 5.79 -1.52 -7.26
CA HIS A 110 4.48 -0.87 -7.22
C HIS A 110 4.39 0.09 -8.40
N ARG A 111 3.23 0.16 -9.06
CA ARG A 111 3.05 1.00 -10.26
C ARG A 111 2.68 2.42 -9.87
N CYS A 112 2.89 3.36 -10.79
CA CYS A 112 2.28 4.68 -10.69
C CYS A 112 0.75 4.58 -10.76
N LEU A 113 0.10 5.58 -10.19
CA LEU A 113 -1.25 5.96 -10.57
C LEU A 113 -1.22 6.52 -11.99
N SER A 114 -2.27 6.23 -12.76
CA SER A 114 -2.44 6.66 -14.14
C SER A 114 -3.60 7.66 -14.25
N PRO A 115 -3.51 8.63 -15.17
CA PRO A 115 -4.63 9.52 -15.46
C PRO A 115 -5.92 8.75 -15.80
N GLY A 116 -7.04 9.19 -15.22
CA GLY A 116 -8.36 8.58 -15.34
C GLY A 116 -8.65 7.45 -14.34
N GLU A 117 -7.69 7.08 -13.48
CA GLU A 117 -7.95 6.13 -12.40
C GLU A 117 -8.73 6.79 -11.26
N THR A 118 -9.69 6.06 -10.69
CA THR A 118 -10.38 6.46 -9.46
C THR A 118 -9.66 5.87 -8.26
N ILE A 119 -9.43 6.69 -7.24
CA ILE A 119 -8.84 6.28 -5.95
C ILE A 119 -9.75 6.71 -4.79
N GLU A 120 -9.65 5.98 -3.69
CA GLU A 120 -10.16 6.39 -2.38
C GLU A 120 -9.03 7.06 -1.59
N ILE A 121 -9.32 8.16 -0.90
CA ILE A 121 -8.35 8.95 -0.15
C ILE A 121 -8.87 9.17 1.27
N ASP A 122 -8.09 8.72 2.26
CA ASP A 122 -8.39 8.87 3.67
C ASP A 122 -7.42 9.85 4.34
N PRO A 123 -7.89 10.77 5.20
CA PRO A 123 -7.03 11.48 6.12
C PRO A 123 -6.20 10.47 6.94
N TYR A 124 -4.90 10.71 7.09
CA TYR A 124 -4.03 9.78 7.82
C TYR A 124 -3.31 10.47 8.98
N THR A 125 -2.62 11.58 8.73
CA THR A 125 -1.97 12.37 9.79
C THR A 125 -2.33 13.85 9.71
N GLU A 126 -2.29 14.54 10.86
CA GLU A 126 -2.55 15.98 10.93
C GLU A 126 -1.52 16.82 10.16
N ASP A 127 -0.31 16.30 9.95
CA ASP A 127 0.74 17.02 9.21
C ASP A 127 0.59 16.88 7.69
N GLY A 128 -0.47 16.24 7.19
CA GLY A 128 -0.82 16.22 5.76
C GLY A 128 -0.35 14.99 4.99
N TYR A 129 -0.06 13.89 5.67
CA TYR A 129 -0.05 12.59 4.98
C TYR A 129 -1.47 12.05 4.89
N VAL A 130 -1.77 11.44 3.75
CA VAL A 130 -3.04 10.76 3.48
C VAL A 130 -2.75 9.35 2.97
N LYS A 131 -3.72 8.46 3.18
CA LYS A 131 -3.68 7.12 2.63
C LYS A 131 -4.52 7.10 1.36
N THR A 132 -3.98 6.53 0.30
CA THR A 132 -4.68 6.35 -0.98
C THR A 132 -4.82 4.87 -1.27
N ILE A 133 -5.98 4.47 -1.79
CA ILE A 133 -6.33 3.09 -2.09
C ILE A 133 -6.80 3.01 -3.55
N ILE A 134 -6.27 2.05 -4.30
CA ILE A 134 -6.59 1.77 -5.70
C ILE A 134 -7.52 0.55 -5.83
#